data_AF-A0A942BMW9-F1
#
_entry.id   AF-A0A942BMW9-F1
#
_cell.length_a   1.000
_cell.length_b   1.000
_cell.length_c   1.000
_cell.angle_alpha   90.00
_cell.angle_beta   90.00
_cell.angle_gamma   90.00
#
_symmetry.space_group_name_H-M   'P 1'
#
loop_
_entity.id
_entity.type
_entity.pdbx_description
1 polymer ?
#
loop_
_entity_poly.entity_id
_entity_poly.type
_entity_poly.pdbx_seq_one_letter_code
_entity_poly.pdbx_strand_id
1 'polypeptide(L)'
;MGRIHIETRINAPIEVVFDLARDVDAHAESTQATKERIVGGRLSGLLELGDEVTFEAVHLGVRQRLTSKIIEMDRPYRFVDEMQKGAFKSLRHIHAFSEADGVTTMTDELVFRAPLGPLGWIAERVFLDRYLTRFLRERCEALKSMAEQASRA
;
A
#
# COMPACT_ATOMS: atom_id res chain seq x y z
N MET A 1 3.67 13.29 -13.16
CA MET A 1 3.65 11.90 -12.65
C MET A 1 4.66 11.81 -11.52
N GLY A 2 4.22 11.51 -10.30
CA GLY A 2 5.07 11.25 -9.14
C GLY A 2 5.40 9.78 -9.03
N ARG A 3 6.55 9.47 -8.43
CA ARG A 3 7.01 8.12 -8.15
C ARG A 3 7.66 8.13 -6.77
N ILE A 4 7.23 7.23 -5.90
CA ILE A 4 7.81 7.01 -4.58
C ILE A 4 8.36 5.59 -4.58
N HIS A 5 9.55 5.41 -4.01
CA HIS A 5 10.23 4.13 -3.88
C HIS A 5 10.67 3.97 -2.44
N ILE A 6 10.26 2.88 -1.79
CA ILE A 6 10.62 2.55 -0.42
C ILE A 6 11.08 1.10 -0.38
N GLU A 7 12.21 0.87 0.26
CA GLU A 7 12.75 -0.47 0.53
C GLU A 7 12.72 -0.72 2.03
N THR A 8 12.20 -1.87 2.43
CA THR A 8 12.06 -2.27 3.82
C THR A 8 12.64 -3.66 4.00
N ARG A 9 13.61 -3.78 4.91
CA ARG A 9 14.19 -5.09 5.30
C ARG A 9 13.46 -5.61 6.53
N ILE A 10 12.95 -6.83 6.41
CA ILE A 10 12.05 -7.47 7.35
C ILE A 10 12.63 -8.83 7.72
N ASN A 11 12.86 -9.06 9.02
CA ASN A 11 13.40 -10.33 9.52
C ASN A 11 12.30 -11.39 9.64
N ALA A 12 11.73 -11.79 8.50
CA ALA A 12 10.68 -12.77 8.36
C ALA A 12 10.75 -13.46 6.98
N PRO A 13 10.26 -14.70 6.85
CA PRO A 13 10.21 -15.41 5.56
C PRO A 13 9.36 -14.68 4.52
N ILE A 14 9.71 -14.84 3.24
CA ILE A 14 9.04 -14.11 2.13
C ILE A 14 7.53 -14.34 2.09
N GLU A 15 7.09 -15.58 2.32
CA GLU A 15 5.67 -15.95 2.29
C GLU A 15 4.86 -15.20 3.36
N VAL A 16 5.42 -15.04 4.57
CA VAL A 16 4.77 -14.32 5.68
C VAL A 16 4.63 -12.84 5.34
N VAL A 17 5.70 -12.24 4.81
CA VAL A 17 5.69 -10.82 4.42
C VAL A 17 4.73 -10.58 3.26
N PHE A 18 4.76 -11.45 2.26
CA PHE A 18 3.92 -11.38 1.08
C PHE A 18 2.43 -11.52 1.43
N ASP A 19 2.06 -12.50 2.25
CA ASP A 19 0.68 -12.71 2.67
C ASP A 19 0.19 -11.55 3.55
N LEU A 20 0.99 -11.05 4.48
CA LEU A 20 0.63 -9.87 5.27
C LEU A 20 0.44 -8.61 4.41
N ALA A 21 1.25 -8.43 3.35
CA ALA A 21 1.14 -7.28 2.46
C ALA A 21 -0.17 -7.26 1.65
N ARG A 22 -0.74 -8.43 1.39
CA ARG A 22 -2.01 -8.59 0.65
C ARG A 22 -3.20 -8.91 1.54
N ASP A 23 -3.02 -8.98 2.86
CA ASP A 23 -4.09 -9.24 3.81
C ASP A 23 -4.90 -7.97 4.05
N VAL A 24 -6.21 -8.04 3.81
CA VAL A 24 -7.14 -6.92 3.95
C VAL A 24 -7.27 -6.47 5.41
N ASP A 25 -7.24 -7.40 6.35
CA ASP A 25 -7.39 -7.14 7.77
C ASP A 25 -6.10 -6.52 8.34
N ALA A 26 -4.94 -7.04 7.96
CA ALA A 26 -3.64 -6.42 8.28
C ALA A 26 -3.50 -5.01 7.69
N HIS A 27 -4.04 -4.80 6.48
CA HIS A 27 -4.06 -3.49 5.84
C HIS A 27 -4.81 -2.47 6.68
N ALA A 28 -5.99 -2.82 7.20
CA ALA A 28 -6.80 -1.93 8.05
C ALA A 28 -6.16 -1.67 9.43
N GLU A 29 -5.44 -2.66 9.99
CA GLU A 29 -4.69 -2.49 11.24
C GLU A 29 -3.49 -1.56 11.06
N SER A 30 -2.78 -1.65 9.93
CA SER A 30 -1.61 -0.81 9.62
C SER A 30 -1.94 0.69 9.43
N THR A 31 -3.23 1.04 9.30
CA THR A 31 -3.70 2.40 8.97
C THR A 31 -4.65 3.02 9.99
N GLN A 32 -4.69 2.48 11.22
CA GLN A 32 -5.56 2.97 12.30
C GLN A 32 -5.49 4.50 12.50
N ALA A 33 -4.32 5.12 12.27
CA ALA A 33 -4.14 6.58 12.37
C ALA A 33 -5.05 7.40 11.43
N THR A 34 -5.51 6.83 10.30
CA THR A 34 -6.36 7.52 9.31
C THR A 34 -7.84 7.16 9.39
N LYS A 35 -8.23 6.36 10.39
CA LYS A 35 -9.59 5.79 10.55
C LYS A 35 -10.04 5.03 9.29
N GLU A 36 -9.09 4.38 8.61
CA GLU A 36 -9.36 3.63 7.39
C GLU A 36 -10.33 2.48 7.67
N ARG A 37 -11.28 2.29 6.75
CA ARG A 37 -12.28 1.21 6.81
C ARG A 37 -12.45 0.61 5.42
N ILE A 38 -12.57 -0.70 5.35
CA ILE A 38 -13.00 -1.36 4.12
C ILE A 38 -14.52 -1.20 4.00
N VAL A 39 -14.98 -0.63 2.89
CA VAL A 39 -16.39 -0.30 2.66
C VAL A 39 -16.98 -0.98 1.42
N GLY A 40 -16.20 -1.81 0.72
CA GLY A 40 -16.67 -2.56 -0.45
C GLY A 40 -15.60 -3.42 -1.09
N GLY A 41 -16.02 -4.36 -1.95
CA GLY A 41 -15.14 -5.35 -2.55
C GLY A 41 -14.88 -6.53 -1.60
N ARG A 42 -13.66 -7.07 -1.61
CA ARG A 42 -13.24 -8.10 -0.66
C ARG A 42 -13.08 -7.50 0.72
N LEU A 43 -13.80 -8.06 1.70
CA LEU A 43 -13.92 -7.49 3.03
C LEU A 43 -12.94 -8.07 4.06
N SER A 44 -12.34 -9.22 3.78
CA SER A 44 -11.40 -9.90 4.69
C SER A 44 -10.49 -10.91 3.96
N GLY A 45 -9.43 -11.31 4.66
CA GLY A 45 -8.45 -12.27 4.20
C GLY A 45 -7.54 -11.77 3.08
N LEU A 46 -6.87 -12.70 2.41
CA LEU A 46 -5.82 -12.39 1.45
C LEU A 46 -6.37 -12.00 0.07
N LEU A 47 -5.93 -10.85 -0.47
CA LEU A 47 -6.27 -10.42 -1.82
C LEU A 47 -5.65 -11.35 -2.87
N GLU A 48 -6.45 -11.66 -3.88
CA GLU A 48 -6.11 -12.50 -5.03
C GLU A 48 -6.12 -11.67 -6.33
N LEU A 49 -5.57 -12.22 -7.41
CA LEU A 49 -5.62 -11.56 -8.73
C LEU A 49 -7.07 -11.29 -9.14
N GLY A 50 -7.34 -10.05 -9.54
CA GLY A 50 -8.67 -9.60 -9.95
C GLY A 50 -9.56 -9.12 -8.81
N ASP A 51 -9.19 -9.34 -7.54
CA ASP A 51 -9.94 -8.81 -6.41
C ASP A 51 -9.91 -7.28 -6.40
N GLU A 52 -11.02 -6.70 -5.98
CA GLU A 52 -11.17 -5.28 -5.74
C GLU A 52 -11.44 -5.03 -4.26
N VAL A 53 -10.90 -3.94 -3.74
CA VAL A 53 -11.11 -3.49 -2.37
C VAL A 53 -11.33 -1.98 -2.36
N THR A 54 -12.32 -1.52 -1.61
CA THR A 54 -12.62 -0.10 -1.44
C THR A 54 -12.32 0.33 -0.02
N PHE A 55 -11.33 1.19 0.12
CA PHE A 55 -10.96 1.84 1.36
C PHE A 55 -11.68 3.18 1.48
N GLU A 56 -12.18 3.49 2.68
CA GLU A 56 -12.61 4.82 3.09
C GLU A 56 -11.70 5.31 4.21
N ALA A 57 -11.00 6.42 3.98
CA ALA A 57 -10.08 7.01 4.96
C ALA A 57 -10.21 8.52 4.98
N VAL A 58 -9.84 9.15 6.09
CA VAL A 58 -9.80 10.61 6.21
C VAL A 58 -8.38 11.10 6.01
N HIS A 59 -8.09 11.60 4.82
CA HIS A 59 -6.82 12.24 4.50
C HIS A 59 -6.99 13.75 4.49
N LEU A 60 -6.13 14.47 5.23
CA LEU A 60 -6.11 15.94 5.26
C LEU A 60 -7.46 16.57 5.66
N GLY A 61 -8.22 15.90 6.53
CA GLY A 61 -9.54 16.37 6.98
C GLY A 61 -10.69 16.10 5.99
N VAL A 62 -10.42 15.50 4.83
CA VAL A 62 -11.43 15.13 3.84
C VAL A 62 -11.57 13.61 3.82
N ARG A 63 -12.81 13.13 3.93
CA ARG A 63 -13.13 11.72 3.75
C ARG A 63 -13.03 11.36 2.27
N GLN A 64 -12.18 10.40 1.96
CA GLN A 64 -11.92 9.94 0.60
C GLN A 64 -12.21 8.45 0.50
N ARG A 65 -12.62 8.01 -0.69
CA ARG A 65 -12.76 6.60 -1.03
C ARG A 65 -11.79 6.24 -2.15
N LEU A 66 -11.13 5.11 -1.99
CA LEU A 66 -10.19 4.55 -2.96
C LEU A 66 -10.58 3.10 -3.23
N THR A 67 -11.03 2.82 -4.44
CA THR A 67 -11.21 1.44 -4.94
C THR A 67 -9.96 1.05 -5.69
N SER A 68 -9.24 0.04 -5.21
CA SER A 68 -8.08 -0.56 -5.87
C SER A 68 -8.37 -1.99 -6.31
N LYS A 69 -7.69 -2.44 -7.37
CA LYS A 69 -7.80 -3.79 -7.94
C LYS A 69 -6.44 -4.42 -8.07
N ILE A 70 -6.30 -5.68 -7.69
CA ILE A 70 -5.09 -6.44 -8.00
C ILE A 70 -5.09 -6.81 -9.48
N ILE A 71 -4.14 -6.27 -10.24
CA ILE A 71 -4.05 -6.48 -11.69
C ILE A 71 -2.95 -7.46 -12.09
N GLU A 72 -1.96 -7.68 -11.22
CA GLU A 72 -0.86 -8.63 -11.44
C GLU A 72 -0.52 -9.33 -10.13
N MET A 73 -0.21 -10.63 -10.22
CA MET A 73 0.12 -11.49 -9.08
C MET A 73 1.14 -12.54 -9.53
N ASP A 74 2.28 -12.59 -8.86
CA ASP A 74 3.34 -13.57 -9.02
C ASP A 74 3.84 -13.95 -7.62
N ARG A 75 3.30 -15.05 -7.08
CA ARG A 75 3.54 -15.41 -5.67
C ARG A 75 4.88 -16.13 -5.48
N PRO A 76 5.64 -15.83 -4.41
CA PRO A 76 5.48 -14.74 -3.43
C PRO A 76 6.29 -13.47 -3.79
N TYR A 77 6.68 -13.31 -5.05
CA TYR A 77 7.70 -12.34 -5.46
C TYR A 77 7.15 -10.96 -5.79
N ARG A 78 5.89 -10.85 -6.23
CA ARG A 78 5.34 -9.59 -6.71
C ARG A 78 3.82 -9.58 -6.78
N PHE A 79 3.23 -8.43 -6.49
CA PHE A 79 1.87 -8.12 -6.91
C PHE A 79 1.73 -6.63 -7.23
N VAL A 80 0.71 -6.30 -8.01
CA VAL A 80 0.41 -4.91 -8.38
C VAL A 80 -1.06 -4.63 -8.20
N ASP A 81 -1.34 -3.51 -7.56
CA ASP A 81 -2.67 -2.94 -7.50
C ASP A 81 -2.77 -1.61 -8.26
N GLU A 82 -3.94 -1.39 -8.86
CA GLU A 82 -4.28 -0.16 -9.56
C GLU A 82 -5.61 0.39 -9.09
N MET A 83 -5.62 1.70 -8.83
CA MET A 83 -6.84 2.42 -8.48
C MET A 83 -7.81 2.43 -9.66
N GLN A 84 -8.99 1.86 -9.41
CA GLN A 84 -10.15 1.91 -10.31
C GLN A 84 -10.97 3.19 -10.10
N LYS A 85 -11.05 3.67 -8.84
CA LYS A 85 -11.81 4.87 -8.48
C LYS A 85 -11.17 5.56 -7.29
N GLY A 86 -10.96 6.87 -7.36
CA GLY A 86 -10.42 7.65 -6.25
C GLY A 86 -10.12 9.10 -6.61
N ALA A 87 -9.41 9.79 -5.72
CA ALA A 87 -9.07 11.19 -5.89
C ALA A 87 -7.93 11.43 -6.89
N PHE A 88 -7.11 10.42 -7.21
CA PHE A 88 -6.03 10.56 -8.17
C PHE A 88 -6.53 10.41 -9.61
N LYS A 89 -5.78 10.93 -10.59
CA LYS A 89 -6.02 10.62 -12.02
C LYS A 89 -5.60 9.20 -12.38
N SER A 90 -4.55 8.72 -11.72
CA SER A 90 -4.10 7.33 -11.77
C SER A 90 -3.24 7.08 -10.54
N LEU A 91 -3.31 5.86 -10.00
CA LEU A 91 -2.49 5.38 -8.91
C LEU A 91 -2.22 3.90 -9.19
N ARG A 92 -0.94 3.54 -9.25
CA ARG A 92 -0.47 2.18 -9.42
C ARG A 92 0.56 1.92 -8.34
N HIS A 93 0.42 0.81 -7.63
CA HIS A 93 1.31 0.42 -6.56
C HIS A 93 1.87 -0.95 -6.86
N ILE A 94 3.20 -1.04 -6.87
CA ILE A 94 3.93 -2.27 -7.19
C ILE A 94 4.60 -2.70 -5.90
N HIS A 95 4.32 -3.92 -5.48
CA HIS A 95 4.95 -4.57 -4.36
C HIS A 95 5.86 -5.68 -4.89
N ALA A 96 7.15 -5.60 -4.63
CA ALA A 96 8.11 -6.63 -5.01
C ALA A 96 8.85 -7.15 -3.78
N PHE A 97 9.15 -8.43 -3.77
CA PHE A 97 9.71 -9.14 -2.63
C PHE A 97 10.88 -10.00 -3.09
N SER A 98 11.92 -10.00 -2.29
CA SER A 98 13.08 -10.87 -2.47
C SER A 98 13.60 -11.29 -1.09
N GLU A 99 14.11 -12.50 -0.97
CA GLU A 99 14.62 -13.02 0.30
C GLU A 99 16.05 -13.51 0.13
N ALA A 100 16.87 -13.21 1.14
CA ALA A 100 18.20 -13.76 1.31
C ALA A 100 18.47 -13.95 2.81
N ASP A 101 19.01 -15.11 3.17
CA ASP A 101 19.42 -15.44 4.55
C ASP A 101 18.31 -15.24 5.61
N GLY A 102 17.06 -15.56 5.26
CA GLY A 102 15.89 -15.41 6.15
C GLY A 102 15.43 -13.96 6.37
N VAL A 103 15.98 -13.01 5.59
CA VAL A 103 15.58 -11.60 5.59
C VAL A 103 14.92 -11.28 4.26
N THR A 104 13.66 -10.84 4.33
CA THR A 104 12.91 -10.37 3.17
C THR A 104 13.14 -8.88 2.95
N THR A 105 13.47 -8.50 1.72
CA THR A 105 13.46 -7.12 1.24
C THR A 105 12.16 -6.90 0.47
N MET A 106 11.28 -6.08 1.04
CA MET A 106 10.06 -5.60 0.41
C MET A 106 10.34 -4.24 -0.25
N THR A 107 9.96 -4.11 -1.51
CA THR A 107 10.10 -2.89 -2.30
C THR A 107 8.72 -2.40 -2.73
N ASP A 108 8.34 -1.23 -2.25
CA ASP A 108 7.10 -0.56 -2.60
C ASP A 108 7.37 0.59 -3.57
N GLU A 109 6.82 0.49 -4.77
CA GLU A 109 6.87 1.53 -5.78
C GLU A 109 5.47 2.07 -6.06
N LEU A 110 5.22 3.32 -5.64
CA LEU A 110 3.96 4.01 -5.88
C LEU A 110 4.11 5.02 -7.02
N VAL A 111 3.38 4.80 -8.12
CA VAL A 111 3.31 5.71 -9.27
C VAL A 111 1.95 6.38 -9.31
N PHE A 112 1.92 7.72 -9.26
CA PHE A 112 0.66 8.46 -9.19
C PHE A 112 0.61 9.71 -10.06
N ARG A 113 -0.62 10.10 -10.42
CA ARG A 113 -0.94 11.37 -11.08
C ARG A 113 -1.93 12.15 -10.22
N ALA A 114 -1.48 13.30 -9.72
CA ALA A 114 -2.27 14.18 -8.86
C ALA A 114 -3.56 14.69 -9.55
N PRO A 115 -4.63 14.98 -8.77
CA PRO A 115 -5.92 15.44 -9.29
C PRO A 115 -5.89 16.80 -10.00
N LEU A 116 -5.15 17.79 -9.49
CA LEU A 116 -5.32 19.19 -9.87
C LEU A 116 -4.39 19.69 -11.02
N GLY A 117 -4.79 20.82 -11.62
CA GLY A 117 -4.17 21.47 -12.79
C GLY A 117 -3.01 22.44 -12.47
N PRO A 118 -2.39 23.07 -13.49
CA PRO A 118 -0.99 23.56 -13.46
C PRO A 118 -0.66 24.71 -12.48
N LEU A 119 -1.62 25.56 -12.08
CA LEU A 119 -1.31 26.78 -11.31
C LEU A 119 -1.18 26.59 -9.79
N GLY A 120 -1.69 25.48 -9.23
CA GLY A 120 -1.47 25.08 -7.82
C GLY A 120 -0.61 23.81 -7.67
N TRP A 121 -0.19 23.23 -8.80
CA TRP A 121 0.31 21.87 -8.91
C TRP A 121 1.64 21.64 -8.19
N ILE A 122 2.58 22.59 -8.20
CA ILE A 122 3.92 22.34 -7.67
C ILE A 122 3.91 22.25 -6.14
N ALA A 123 3.31 23.23 -5.46
CA ALA A 123 3.25 23.26 -3.99
C ALA A 123 2.43 22.09 -3.45
N GLU A 124 1.29 21.80 -4.08
CA GLU A 124 0.45 20.64 -3.75
C GLU A 124 1.19 19.34 -4.02
N ARG A 125 1.91 19.23 -5.15
CA ARG A 125 2.65 18.00 -5.48
C ARG A 125 3.77 17.72 -4.49
N VAL A 126 4.55 18.73 -4.10
CA VAL A 126 5.61 18.54 -3.09
C VAL A 126 5.01 18.15 -1.74
N PHE A 127 3.91 18.77 -1.35
CA PHE A 127 3.21 18.42 -0.12
C PHE A 127 2.64 16.98 -0.18
N LEU A 128 1.99 16.63 -1.27
CA LEU A 128 1.39 15.31 -1.51
C LEU A 128 2.44 14.20 -1.58
N ASP A 129 3.56 14.47 -2.26
CA ASP A 129 4.68 13.53 -2.36
C ASP A 129 5.29 13.24 -0.98
N ARG A 130 5.54 14.29 -0.18
CA ARG A 130 5.99 14.14 1.21
C ARG A 130 4.97 13.39 2.07
N TYR A 131 3.68 13.71 1.92
CA TYR A 131 2.60 13.08 2.67
C TYR A 131 2.50 11.58 2.35
N LEU A 132 2.44 11.22 1.06
CA LEU A 132 2.36 9.83 0.61
C LEU A 132 3.62 9.05 0.99
N THR A 133 4.80 9.66 0.87
CA THR A 133 6.06 9.02 1.28
C THR A 133 6.04 8.69 2.77
N ARG A 134 5.59 9.62 3.61
CA ARG A 134 5.46 9.38 5.05
C ARG A 134 4.44 8.29 5.34
N PHE A 135 3.26 8.36 4.73
CA PHE A 135 2.21 7.37 4.90
C PHE A 135 2.66 5.96 4.52
N LEU A 136 3.31 5.79 3.36
CA LEU A 136 3.83 4.50 2.93
C LEU A 136 4.92 3.97 3.87
N ARG A 137 5.82 4.83 4.36
CA ARG A 137 6.85 4.41 5.34
C ARG A 137 6.23 3.93 6.64
N GLU A 138 5.25 4.65 7.18
CA GLU A 138 4.54 4.26 8.41
C GLU A 138 3.89 2.88 8.24
N ARG A 139 3.28 2.62 7.08
CA ARG A 139 2.70 1.30 6.75
C ARG A 139 3.75 0.20 6.64
N CYS A 140 4.87 0.47 5.95
CA CYS A 140 5.95 -0.51 5.82
C CYS A 140 6.53 -0.90 7.19
N GLU A 141 6.70 0.07 8.09
CA GLU A 141 7.18 -0.19 9.47
C GLU A 141 6.17 -0.98 10.31
N ALA A 142 4.87 -0.69 10.16
CA ALA A 142 3.82 -1.48 10.82
C ALA A 142 3.81 -2.93 10.33
N LEU A 143 3.83 -3.14 9.00
CA LEU A 143 3.87 -4.47 8.39
C LEU A 143 5.12 -5.24 8.80
N LYS A 144 6.29 -4.58 8.78
CA LYS A 144 7.54 -5.15 9.28
C LYS A 144 7.38 -5.65 10.71
N SER A 145 6.83 -4.81 11.58
CA SER A 145 6.63 -5.17 12.99
C SER A 145 5.70 -6.37 13.16
N MET A 146 4.62 -6.45 12.38
CA MET A 146 3.69 -7.59 12.38
C MET A 146 4.37 -8.88 11.89
N ALA A 147 5.09 -8.81 10.78
CA ALA A 147 5.77 -9.96 10.17
C ALA A 147 6.88 -10.52 11.06
N GLU A 148 7.69 -9.66 11.68
CA GLU A 148 8.74 -10.07 12.60
C GLU A 148 8.18 -10.64 13.90
N GLN A 149 7.00 -10.21 14.35
CA GLN A 149 6.33 -10.79 15.52
C GLN A 149 5.75 -12.17 15.19
N ALA A 150 5.07 -12.31 14.06
CA ALA A 150 4.50 -13.57 13.60
C ALA A 150 5.58 -14.66 13.40
N SER A 151 6.79 -14.28 13.00
CA SER A 151 7.91 -15.20 12.77
C SER A 151 8.68 -15.58 14.04
N ARG A 152 8.38 -14.95 15.18
CA ARG A 152 8.98 -15.27 16.50
C ARG A 152 8.10 -16.19 17.35
N ALA A 153 6.84 -16.38 16.97
CA ALA A 153 5.85 -17.21 17.64
C ALA A 153 5.96 -18.67 17.19
#